data_AF-A0A8H9XWK7-F1
#
_entry.id   AF-A0A8H9XWK7-F1
#
_cell.length_a   1.000
_cell.length_b   1.000
_cell.length_c   1.000
_cell.angle_alpha   90.00
_cell.angle_beta   90.00
_cell.angle_gamma   90.00
#
_symmetry.space_group_name_H-M   'P 1'
#
loop_
_entity.id
_entity.type
_entity.pdbx_description
1 polymer ?
#
loop_
_entity_poly.entity_id
_entity_poly.type
_entity_poly.pdbx_seq_one_letter_code
_entity_poly.pdbx_strand_id
1 'polypeptide(L)'
;VAIGATVTDASAVLATDYKISFDNNQWQVTRLASNTTFTVTPDANGKVAFDGLELTFTGTPAVNDSFTLKPVSDAIVNMDVLITDEAKIAMASEEDAGDSDNRNGQALLDLQSNSKTVGGAKSFNDAYASLVSDIGNKTATLKTSSTTQGNVVTQLSNQQQSISGVNLDEE
;
A
#
# COMPACT_ATOMS: atom_id res chain seq x y z
N VAL A 1 -1.88 22.78 13.30
CA VAL A 1 -1.42 21.44 13.70
C VAL A 1 -0.46 20.91 12.67
N ALA A 2 0.55 20.16 13.09
CA ALA A 2 1.45 19.44 12.19
C ALA A 2 1.59 17.98 12.62
N ILE A 3 1.81 17.11 11.64
CA ILE A 3 2.01 15.67 11.84
C ILE A 3 3.38 15.30 11.25
N GLY A 4 4.26 14.76 12.08
CA GLY A 4 5.45 14.04 11.65
C GLY A 4 5.17 12.54 11.59
N ALA A 5 5.81 11.82 10.67
CA ALA A 5 5.70 10.37 10.58
C ALA A 5 7.07 9.76 10.30
N THR A 6 7.37 8.66 10.99
CA THR A 6 8.58 7.85 10.79
C THR A 6 8.21 6.38 10.71
N VAL A 7 8.96 5.60 9.94
CA VAL A 7 8.83 4.14 9.90
C VAL A 7 9.70 3.57 11.02
N THR A 8 9.08 2.85 11.97
CA THR A 8 9.78 2.20 13.08
C THR A 8 9.99 0.71 12.83
N ASP A 9 9.08 0.07 12.09
CA ASP A 9 9.18 -1.33 11.70
C ASP A 9 8.70 -1.50 10.25
N ALA A 10 9.64 -1.58 9.32
CA ALA A 10 9.36 -1.73 7.90
C ALA A 10 8.62 -3.05 7.57
N SER A 11 8.79 -4.10 8.39
CA SER A 11 8.13 -5.38 8.15
C SER A 11 6.62 -5.32 8.45
N ALA A 12 6.20 -4.41 9.33
CA ALA A 12 4.81 -4.21 9.72
C ALA A 12 4.09 -3.13 8.88
N VAL A 13 4.81 -2.36 8.06
CA VAL A 13 4.21 -1.34 7.18
C VAL A 13 3.25 -1.98 6.19
N LEU A 14 2.05 -1.41 6.09
CA LEU A 14 1.01 -1.88 5.18
C LEU A 14 1.02 -1.09 3.86
N ALA A 15 0.60 -1.75 2.78
CA ALA A 15 0.41 -1.14 1.46
C ALA A 15 -0.91 -0.33 1.39
N THR A 16 -0.99 0.74 2.17
CA THR A 16 -2.15 1.66 2.16
C THR A 16 -1.70 3.08 2.45
N ASP A 17 -2.40 4.03 1.83
CA ASP A 17 -2.40 5.41 2.30
C ASP A 17 -3.34 5.54 3.50
N TYR A 18 -3.13 6.56 4.32
CA TYR A 18 -3.92 6.82 5.51
C TYR A 18 -4.52 8.21 5.44
N LYS A 19 -5.82 8.33 5.71
CA LYS A 19 -6.45 9.61 6.04
C LYS A 19 -6.50 9.72 7.56
N ILE A 20 -5.99 10.83 8.08
CA ILE A 20 -5.95 11.11 9.51
C ILE A 20 -6.79 12.36 9.74
N SER A 21 -7.86 12.24 10.52
CA SER A 21 -8.75 13.36 10.80
C SER A 21 -9.02 13.52 12.28
N PHE A 22 -9.21 14.76 12.74
CA PHE A 22 -9.61 15.04 14.11
C PHE A 22 -11.11 15.35 14.17
N ASP A 23 -11.88 14.50 14.86
CA ASP A 23 -13.32 14.65 15.04
C ASP A 23 -13.75 14.12 16.41
N ASN A 24 -14.83 14.65 16.97
CA ASN A 24 -15.35 14.28 18.30
C ASN A 24 -14.27 14.28 19.39
N ASN A 25 -13.32 15.22 19.28
CA ASN A 25 -12.18 15.35 20.20
C ASN A 25 -11.23 14.14 20.20
N GLN A 26 -11.21 13.37 19.11
CA GLN A 26 -10.39 12.17 18.91
C GLN A 26 -9.73 12.16 17.53
N TRP A 27 -8.56 11.52 17.43
CA TRP A 27 -7.91 11.28 16.15
C TRP A 27 -8.43 9.97 15.53
N GLN A 28 -8.96 10.08 14.32
CA GLN A 28 -9.45 8.97 13.53
C GLN A 28 -8.48 8.70 12.39
N VAL A 29 -8.05 7.45 12.25
CA VAL A 29 -7.19 7.00 11.16
C VAL A 29 -7.98 6.04 10.29
N THR A 30 -8.10 6.37 9.00
CA THR A 30 -8.75 5.55 7.98
C THR A 30 -7.71 5.02 7.01
N ARG A 31 -7.61 3.70 6.87
CA ARG A 31 -6.82 3.05 5.82
C ARG A 31 -7.56 3.17 4.49
N LEU A 32 -6.99 3.84 3.51
CA LEU A 32 -7.67 4.12 2.23
C LEU A 32 -7.83 2.88 1.34
N ALA A 33 -6.95 1.87 1.46
CA ALA A 33 -7.08 0.65 0.67
C ALA A 33 -8.28 -0.21 1.09
N SER A 34 -8.60 -0.26 2.38
CA SER A 34 -9.66 -1.12 2.94
C SER A 34 -10.88 -0.35 3.48
N ASN A 35 -10.80 0.98 3.54
CA ASN A 35 -11.78 1.86 4.20
C ASN A 35 -12.03 1.52 5.68
N THR A 36 -11.08 0.84 6.34
CA THR A 36 -11.16 0.54 7.78
C THR A 36 -10.74 1.75 8.59
N THR A 37 -11.51 2.10 9.61
CA THR A 37 -11.23 3.25 10.48
C THR A 37 -11.05 2.79 11.92
N PHE A 38 -10.08 3.38 12.60
CA PHE A 38 -9.83 3.16 14.03
C PHE A 38 -9.42 4.47 14.69
N THR A 39 -9.66 4.55 15.99
CA THR A 39 -9.30 5.70 16.82
C THR A 39 -7.89 5.53 17.35
N VAL A 40 -7.13 6.62 17.37
CA VAL A 40 -5.84 6.69 18.03
C VAL A 40 -5.85 7.76 19.11
N THR A 41 -5.16 7.49 20.21
CA THR A 41 -4.96 8.45 21.29
C THR A 41 -3.46 8.70 21.41
N PRO A 42 -2.97 9.90 21.06
CA PRO A 42 -1.58 10.25 21.26
C PRO A 42 -1.21 10.20 22.75
N ASP A 43 0.02 9.80 23.05
CA ASP A 43 0.56 9.79 24.40
C ASP A 43 0.83 11.22 24.95
N ALA A 44 1.45 11.31 26.13
CA ALA A 44 1.79 12.60 26.74
C ALA A 44 2.74 13.47 25.89
N ASN A 45 3.48 12.87 24.95
CA ASN A 45 4.39 13.54 24.02
C ASN A 45 3.74 13.76 22.64
N GLY A 46 2.46 13.47 22.48
CA GLY A 46 1.76 13.57 21.21
C GLY A 46 2.13 12.47 20.22
N LYS A 47 2.69 11.35 20.66
CA LYS A 47 3.08 10.23 19.80
C LYS A 47 2.03 9.14 19.73
N VAL A 48 1.93 8.47 18.59
CA VAL A 48 1.18 7.21 18.42
C VAL A 48 1.96 6.28 17.51
N ALA A 49 1.95 4.99 17.79
CA ALA A 49 2.46 3.98 16.89
C ALA A 49 1.36 3.04 16.41
N PHE A 50 1.33 2.73 15.12
CA PHE A 50 0.46 1.73 14.50
C PHE A 50 1.04 1.28 13.16
N ASP A 51 0.76 0.05 12.73
CA ASP A 51 1.16 -0.49 11.41
C ASP A 51 2.64 -0.24 11.05
N GLY A 52 3.57 -0.34 12.02
CA GLY A 52 5.00 -0.09 11.80
C GLY A 52 5.41 1.37 11.64
N LEU A 53 4.49 2.30 11.87
CA LEU A 53 4.69 3.75 11.79
C LEU A 53 4.61 4.36 13.19
N GLU A 54 5.44 5.37 13.46
CA GLU A 54 5.28 6.29 14.59
C GLU A 54 4.91 7.68 14.04
N LEU A 55 3.79 8.21 14.52
CA LEU A 55 3.32 9.55 14.20
C LEU A 55 3.48 10.44 15.42
N THR A 56 3.88 11.69 15.18
CA THR A 56 3.97 12.73 16.21
C THR A 56 3.04 13.89 15.83
N PHE A 57 2.07 14.18 16.68
CA PHE A 57 1.13 15.30 16.54
C PHE A 57 1.63 16.49 17.34
N THR A 58 1.66 17.67 16.71
CA THR A 58 2.06 18.92 17.38
C THR A 58 1.04 20.04 17.17
N GLY A 59 0.88 20.86 18.21
CA GLY A 59 -0.11 21.94 18.26
C GLY A 59 -1.52 21.46 18.67
N THR A 60 -2.45 22.40 18.78
CA THR A 60 -3.85 22.14 19.17
C THR A 60 -4.71 21.82 17.95
N PRO A 61 -5.29 20.61 17.83
CA PRO A 61 -6.15 20.25 16.71
C PRO A 61 -7.50 20.95 16.75
N ALA A 62 -7.98 21.32 15.56
CA ALA A 62 -9.35 21.79 15.36
C ALA A 62 -10.21 20.64 14.80
N VAL A 63 -11.50 20.65 15.16
CA VAL A 63 -12.47 19.70 14.59
C VAL A 63 -12.50 19.88 13.07
N ASN A 64 -12.47 18.77 12.34
CA ASN A 64 -12.35 18.67 10.88
C ASN A 64 -10.94 18.90 10.30
N ASP A 65 -9.89 19.01 11.13
CA ASP A 65 -8.53 18.90 10.62
C ASP A 65 -8.33 17.54 9.94
N SER A 66 -7.72 17.52 8.75
CA SER A 66 -7.49 16.30 7.96
C SER A 66 -6.14 16.32 7.26
N PHE A 67 -5.46 15.18 7.28
CA PHE A 67 -4.16 14.95 6.68
C PHE A 67 -4.16 13.62 5.91
N THR A 68 -3.35 13.54 4.85
CA THR A 68 -3.11 12.30 4.11
C THR A 68 -1.67 11.89 4.29
N LEU A 69 -1.45 10.69 4.80
CA LEU A 69 -0.13 10.08 4.97
C LEU A 69 0.06 9.00 3.91
N LYS A 70 1.18 9.09 3.19
CA LYS A 70 1.58 8.14 2.14
C LYS A 70 2.94 7.53 2.52
N PRO A 71 2.98 6.44 3.29
CA PRO A 71 4.23 5.96 3.87
C PRO A 71 5.19 5.36 2.84
N VAL A 72 4.68 4.83 1.72
CA VAL A 72 5.46 4.04 0.76
C VAL A 72 5.41 4.54 -0.68
N SER A 73 4.68 5.63 -0.98
CA SER A 73 4.53 6.12 -2.36
C SER A 73 5.86 6.50 -3.01
N ASP A 74 6.75 7.06 -2.20
CA ASP A 74 8.04 7.58 -2.65
C ASP A 74 9.20 6.64 -2.28
N ALA A 75 8.89 5.42 -1.81
CA ALA A 75 9.90 4.46 -1.38
C ALA A 75 10.78 4.00 -2.56
N ILE A 76 10.16 3.75 -3.73
CA ILE A 76 10.86 3.24 -4.92
C ILE A 76 11.66 4.36 -5.60
N VAL A 77 11.11 5.57 -5.70
CA VAL A 77 11.78 6.69 -6.40
C VAL A 77 13.06 7.13 -5.70
N ASN A 78 13.16 6.89 -4.39
CA ASN A 78 14.33 7.23 -3.58
C ASN A 78 15.19 6.00 -3.22
N MET A 79 14.94 4.83 -3.83
CA MET A 79 15.70 3.61 -3.54
C MET A 79 17.05 3.64 -4.26
N ASP A 80 18.14 3.39 -3.53
CA ASP A 80 19.51 3.40 -4.06
C ASP A 80 20.41 2.36 -3.38
N VAL A 81 21.47 1.93 -4.06
CA VAL A 81 22.46 0.97 -3.55
C VAL A 81 23.60 1.74 -2.88
N LEU A 82 23.56 1.80 -1.55
CA LEU A 82 24.55 2.54 -0.76
C LEU A 82 25.90 1.82 -0.62
N ILE A 83 25.89 0.48 -0.68
CA ILE A 83 27.10 -0.34 -0.57
C ILE A 83 27.58 -0.70 -1.99
N THR A 84 28.53 0.08 -2.49
CA THR A 84 29.14 -0.12 -3.81
C THR A 84 30.51 -0.80 -3.75
N ASP A 85 31.10 -0.90 -2.56
CA ASP A 85 32.38 -1.53 -2.28
C ASP A 85 32.11 -2.93 -1.72
N GLU A 86 32.63 -3.95 -2.40
CA GLU A 86 32.46 -5.35 -2.07
C GLU A 86 32.99 -5.70 -0.67
N ALA A 87 34.04 -5.02 -0.21
CA ALA A 87 34.62 -5.26 1.11
C ALA A 87 33.72 -4.79 2.26
N LYS A 88 32.70 -3.97 1.96
CA LYS A 88 31.72 -3.49 2.94
C LYS A 88 30.49 -4.38 3.06
N ILE A 89 30.43 -5.49 2.31
CA ILE A 89 29.37 -6.48 2.48
C ILE A 89 29.65 -7.31 3.74
N ALA A 90 28.87 -7.06 4.79
CA ALA A 90 29.00 -7.76 6.07
C ALA A 90 28.47 -9.20 5.98
N MET A 91 29.33 -10.15 5.60
CA MET A 91 28.97 -11.57 5.50
C MET A 91 29.11 -12.35 6.82
N ALA A 92 30.07 -11.94 7.64
CA ALA A 92 30.35 -12.55 8.94
C ALA A 92 29.31 -12.15 10.00
N SER A 93 29.14 -13.00 11.02
CA SER A 93 28.21 -12.71 12.11
C SER A 93 28.76 -11.78 13.19
N GLU A 94 30.09 -11.72 13.34
CA GLU A 94 30.79 -10.92 14.35
C GLU A 94 32.08 -10.34 13.75
N GLU A 95 32.61 -9.26 14.33
CA GLU A 95 33.82 -8.56 13.85
C GLU A 95 35.06 -9.45 13.88
N ASP A 96 35.22 -10.25 14.95
CA ASP A 96 36.37 -11.16 15.15
C ASP A 96 36.10 -12.59 14.63
N ALA A 97 35.08 -12.79 13.80
CA ALA A 97 34.83 -14.09 13.21
C ALA A 97 35.94 -14.46 12.20
N GLY A 98 36.16 -15.76 11.97
CA GLY A 98 37.18 -16.20 11.01
C GLY A 98 36.86 -15.76 9.57
N ASP A 99 37.90 -15.63 8.74
CA ASP A 99 37.88 -15.09 7.36
C ASP A 99 36.82 -15.67 6.40
N SER A 100 36.19 -16.79 6.76
CA SER A 100 35.16 -17.48 5.96
C SER A 100 33.78 -17.52 6.62
N ASP A 101 33.54 -16.79 7.72
CA ASP A 101 32.21 -16.72 8.32
C ASP A 101 31.21 -16.04 7.37
N ASN A 102 30.15 -16.76 7.05
CA ASN A 102 29.09 -16.33 6.14
C ASN A 102 27.70 -16.36 6.79
N ARG A 103 27.61 -16.50 8.12
CA ARG A 103 26.34 -16.66 8.83
C ARG A 103 25.41 -15.45 8.68
N ASN A 104 25.93 -14.23 8.61
CA ASN A 104 25.09 -13.06 8.31
C ASN A 104 24.65 -13.07 6.83
N GLY A 105 25.50 -13.54 5.93
CA GLY A 105 25.11 -13.82 4.54
C GLY A 105 23.96 -14.83 4.43
N GLN A 106 24.00 -15.89 5.23
CA GLN A 106 22.88 -16.85 5.33
C GLN A 106 21.63 -16.18 5.88
N ALA A 107 21.75 -15.34 6.92
CA ALA A 107 20.61 -14.58 7.45
C ALA A 107 19.98 -13.64 6.41
N LEU A 108 20.80 -12.98 5.58
CA LEU A 108 20.34 -12.18 4.44
C LEU A 108 19.60 -13.02 3.40
N LEU A 109 20.11 -14.22 3.10
CA LEU A 109 19.44 -15.16 2.20
C LEU A 109 18.10 -15.65 2.78
N ASP A 110 18.05 -15.92 4.08
CA ASP A 110 16.85 -16.41 4.76
C ASP A 110 15.70 -15.40 4.71
N LEU A 111 15.99 -14.08 4.61
CA LEU A 111 14.98 -13.04 4.39
C LEU A 111 14.13 -13.28 3.13
N GLN A 112 14.68 -13.95 2.11
CA GLN A 112 13.94 -14.28 0.89
C GLN A 112 12.73 -15.18 1.17
N SER A 113 12.88 -16.12 2.11
CA SER A 113 11.86 -17.11 2.45
C SER A 113 11.04 -16.75 3.69
N ASN A 114 11.47 -15.73 4.44
CA ASN A 114 10.77 -15.28 5.64
C ASN A 114 9.39 -14.71 5.28
N SER A 115 8.34 -15.38 5.74
CA SER A 115 6.94 -15.05 5.44
C SER A 115 6.39 -13.83 6.19
N LYS A 116 7.22 -13.10 6.93
CA LYS A 116 6.81 -11.92 7.71
C LYS A 116 7.49 -10.63 7.27
N THR A 117 8.20 -10.63 6.15
CA THR A 117 8.98 -9.46 5.70
C THR A 117 8.12 -8.35 5.11
N VAL A 118 6.94 -8.67 4.57
CA VAL A 118 6.02 -7.69 3.96
C VAL A 118 4.68 -7.71 4.68
N GLY A 119 4.33 -6.59 5.32
CA GLY A 119 3.07 -6.40 6.05
C GLY A 119 2.85 -7.43 7.16
N GLY A 120 3.92 -8.01 7.71
CA GLY A 120 3.92 -9.02 8.76
C GLY A 120 3.36 -10.39 8.33
N ALA A 121 3.09 -10.60 7.04
CA ALA A 121 2.30 -11.74 6.58
C ALA A 121 2.71 -12.36 5.25
N LYS A 122 3.63 -11.75 4.48
CA LYS A 122 4.12 -12.31 3.21
C LYS A 122 5.64 -12.24 3.11
N SER A 123 6.23 -13.18 2.38
CA SER A 123 7.59 -13.04 1.86
C SER A 123 7.64 -12.04 0.71
N PHE A 124 8.84 -11.63 0.28
CA PHE A 124 8.99 -10.76 -0.88
C PHE A 124 8.40 -11.38 -2.16
N ASN A 125 8.60 -12.69 -2.36
CA ASN A 125 8.07 -13.39 -3.53
C ASN A 125 6.55 -13.50 -3.48
N ASP A 126 5.99 -13.87 -2.33
CA ASP A 126 4.54 -14.02 -2.16
C ASP A 126 3.81 -12.67 -2.33
N ALA A 127 4.38 -11.59 -1.79
CA ALA A 127 3.82 -10.25 -1.94
C ALA A 127 3.77 -9.82 -3.41
N TYR A 128 4.86 -10.03 -4.15
CA TYR A 128 4.92 -9.70 -5.58
C TYR A 128 4.00 -10.60 -6.42
N ALA A 129 4.02 -11.92 -6.19
CA ALA A 129 3.17 -12.87 -6.89
C ALA A 129 1.67 -12.58 -6.67
N SER A 130 1.28 -12.24 -5.44
CA SER A 130 -0.08 -11.81 -5.09
C SER A 130 -0.47 -10.56 -5.88
N LEU A 131 0.39 -9.53 -5.92
CA LEU A 131 0.10 -8.29 -6.66
C LEU A 131 -0.13 -8.56 -8.15
N VAL A 132 0.74 -9.35 -8.78
CA VAL A 132 0.61 -9.71 -10.20
C VAL A 132 -0.67 -10.51 -10.44
N SER A 133 -0.98 -11.46 -9.56
CA SER A 133 -2.21 -12.25 -9.64
C SER A 133 -3.46 -11.36 -9.50
N ASP A 134 -3.47 -10.44 -8.54
CA ASP A 134 -4.59 -9.53 -8.29
C ASP A 134 -4.85 -8.62 -9.49
N ILE A 135 -3.79 -8.05 -10.09
CA ILE A 135 -3.88 -7.25 -11.31
C ILE A 135 -4.40 -8.10 -12.48
N GLY A 136 -3.88 -9.32 -12.65
CA GLY A 136 -4.31 -10.24 -13.70
C GLY A 136 -5.79 -10.61 -13.59
N ASN A 137 -6.24 -10.99 -12.40
CA ASN A 137 -7.63 -11.33 -12.11
C ASN A 137 -8.55 -10.13 -12.34
N LYS A 138 -8.20 -8.95 -11.81
CA LYS A 138 -8.99 -7.73 -11.98
C LYS A 138 -9.12 -7.35 -13.46
N THR A 139 -8.03 -7.47 -14.22
CA THR A 139 -8.01 -7.19 -15.66
C THR A 139 -8.91 -8.15 -16.44
N ALA A 140 -8.81 -9.46 -16.16
CA ALA A 140 -9.66 -10.46 -16.81
C ALA A 140 -11.15 -10.23 -16.53
N THR A 141 -11.51 -9.95 -15.26
CA THR A 141 -12.88 -9.61 -14.89
C THR A 141 -13.36 -8.34 -15.61
N LEU A 142 -12.58 -7.27 -15.57
CA LEU A 142 -12.94 -6.00 -16.22
C LEU A 142 -13.06 -6.13 -17.74
N LYS A 143 -12.24 -6.96 -18.38
CA LYS A 143 -12.32 -7.23 -19.82
C LYS A 143 -13.65 -7.89 -20.19
N THR A 144 -14.08 -8.89 -19.42
CA THR A 144 -15.37 -9.55 -19.63
C THR A 144 -16.53 -8.57 -19.41
N SER A 145 -16.55 -7.85 -18.29
CA SER A 145 -17.59 -6.87 -17.99
C SER A 145 -17.66 -5.77 -19.05
N SER A 146 -16.52 -5.25 -19.50
CA SER A 146 -16.46 -4.23 -20.56
C SER A 146 -17.00 -4.75 -21.88
N THR A 147 -16.67 -5.98 -22.27
CA THR A 147 -17.17 -6.61 -23.49
C THR A 147 -18.68 -6.82 -23.44
N THR A 148 -19.19 -7.35 -22.32
CA THR A 148 -20.63 -7.54 -22.11
C THR A 148 -21.37 -6.21 -22.16
N GLN A 149 -20.88 -5.18 -21.47
CA GLN A 149 -21.49 -3.86 -21.47
C GLN A 149 -21.49 -3.24 -22.88
N GLY A 150 -20.41 -3.41 -23.64
CA GLY A 150 -20.34 -2.98 -25.04
C GLY A 150 -21.39 -3.66 -25.92
N ASN A 151 -21.59 -4.97 -25.76
CA ASN A 151 -22.62 -5.70 -26.49
C ASN A 151 -24.03 -5.24 -26.13
N VAL A 152 -24.30 -4.98 -24.85
CA VAL A 152 -25.59 -4.43 -24.39
C VAL A 152 -25.85 -3.06 -25.02
N VAL A 153 -24.86 -2.17 -25.04
CA VAL A 153 -24.98 -0.85 -25.69
C VAL A 153 -25.27 -0.99 -27.19
N THR A 154 -24.56 -1.87 -27.90
CA THR A 154 -24.81 -2.15 -29.32
C THR A 154 -26.23 -2.67 -29.55
N GLN A 155 -26.71 -3.61 -28.73
CA GLN A 155 -28.04 -4.17 -28.87
C GLN A 155 -29.14 -3.12 -28.62
N LEU A 156 -28.99 -2.28 -27.59
CA LEU A 156 -29.92 -1.20 -27.29
C LEU A 156 -29.91 -0.12 -28.38
N SER A 157 -28.75 0.21 -28.95
CA SER A 157 -28.64 1.14 -30.08
C SER A 157 -29.37 0.60 -31.32
N ASN A 158 -29.20 -0.68 -31.63
CA ASN A 158 -29.89 -1.30 -32.77
C ASN A 158 -31.42 -1.32 -32.56
N GLN A 159 -31.89 -1.60 -31.34
CA GLN A 159 -33.32 -1.54 -31.01
C GLN A 159 -33.87 -0.11 -31.14
N GLN A 160 -33.14 0.89 -30.64
CA GLN A 160 -33.52 2.30 -30.78
C GLN A 160 -33.65 2.71 -32.25
N GLN A 161 -32.65 2.36 -33.08
CA GLN A 161 -32.65 2.67 -34.52
C GLN A 161 -33.80 1.96 -35.24
N SER A 162 -34.11 0.71 -34.88
CA SER A 162 -35.26 0.00 -35.43
C SER A 162 -36.61 0.64 -35.09
N ILE A 163 -36.73 1.28 -33.92
CA ILE A 163 -37.96 2.00 -33.53
C ILE A 163 -38.01 3.37 -34.22
N SER A 164 -36.88 4.07 -34.33
CA SER A 164 -36.80 5.40 -34.94
C SER A 164 -36.86 5.37 -36.48
N GLY A 165 -36.47 4.26 -37.11
CA GLY A 165 -36.50 4.08 -38.56
C GLY A 165 -37.86 3.65 -39.13
N VAL A 166 -38.81 3.33 -38.27
CA VAL A 166 -40.18 2.94 -38.63
C VAL A 166 -41.11 4.07 -38.18
N ASN A 167 -41.20 5.15 -38.96
CA ASN A 167 -42.29 6.17 -38.97
C ASN A 167 -41.94 7.38 -39.87
N LEU A 168 -41.51 7.15 -41.12
CA LEU A 168 -41.44 8.21 -42.15
C LEU A 168 -41.92 7.76 -43.54
N ASP A 169 -42.14 6.45 -43.77
CA ASP A 169 -42.68 5.87 -45.01
C ASP A 169 -44.12 5.33 -44.83
N GLU A 170 -44.71 5.55 -43.64
CA GLU A 170 -46.11 5.21 -43.30
C GLU A 170 -46.97 6.48 -43.09
N GLU A 171 -46.55 7.62 -43.67
CA GLU A 171 -47.39 8.81 -43.90
C GLU A 171 -47.77 8.95 -45.39
#